data_AF-A0A653DLC0-F1
#
_entry.id   AF-A0A653DLC0-F1
#
_cell.length_a   1.000
_cell.length_b   1.000
_cell.length_c   1.000
_cell.angle_alpha   90.00
_cell.angle_beta   90.00
_cell.angle_gamma   90.00
#
_symmetry.space_group_name_H-M   'P 1'
#
loop_
_entity.id
_entity.type
_entity.pdbx_description
1 polymer ?
#
loop_
_entity_poly.entity_id
_entity_poly.type
_entity_poly.pdbx_seq_one_letter_code
_entity_poly.pdbx_strand_id
1 'polypeptide(L)'
;MYKPPGAYNPQVEAISPTPEQLAPDDQAFRTTKDELIQQIGKVDREIAKAESQIAILKKKQAELEEIANKPAVKSEVQEDAVPKHQSLPQKIYADNRKKAQNAHAQLDPLGPKVEWPLYNQPSDAPVYHENKRRHVAFKRRLIEYFKRKHEEKEQRNTYLTDTYSKMMQEWLRKVDKIEGSTKRKAKEAKNREFFEKVFPELRKQREDKER
;
A
#
# COMPACT_ATOMS: atom_id res chain seq x y z
N MET A 1 -102.39 10.58 -40.83
CA MET A 1 -102.65 11.95 -41.31
C MET A 1 -101.85 12.91 -40.41
N TYR A 2 -100.92 13.68 -41.01
CA TYR A 2 -100.19 14.91 -40.59
C TYR A 2 -99.93 15.30 -39.09
N LYS A 3 -98.61 15.29 -38.71
CA LYS A 3 -97.67 16.30 -38.10
C LYS A 3 -98.24 17.67 -37.57
N PRO A 4 -97.58 18.50 -36.68
CA PRO A 4 -96.14 18.57 -36.33
C PRO A 4 -95.78 19.16 -34.89
N PRO A 5 -94.66 19.90 -34.61
CA PRO A 5 -93.78 19.65 -33.46
C PRO A 5 -93.57 20.88 -32.53
N GLY A 6 -92.75 20.74 -31.48
CA GLY A 6 -92.24 21.88 -30.70
C GLY A 6 -90.81 21.62 -30.22
N ALA A 7 -89.86 22.43 -30.69
CA ALA A 7 -88.46 22.41 -30.24
C ALA A 7 -88.29 23.34 -29.03
N TYR A 8 -87.55 22.91 -28.01
CA TYR A 8 -87.19 23.71 -26.84
C TYR A 8 -85.66 23.72 -26.67
N ASN A 9 -85.06 24.91 -26.61
CA ASN A 9 -83.62 25.13 -26.38
C ASN A 9 -83.42 25.69 -24.96
N PRO A 10 -82.65 25.03 -24.08
CA PRO A 10 -82.38 25.55 -22.74
C PRO A 10 -81.15 26.48 -22.71
N GLN A 11 -81.26 27.58 -21.95
CA GLN A 11 -80.19 28.53 -21.63
C GLN A 11 -79.29 27.99 -20.50
N VAL A 12 -77.98 28.26 -20.60
CA VAL A 12 -76.98 27.92 -19.58
C VAL A 12 -76.48 29.22 -18.94
N GLU A 13 -76.78 29.43 -17.67
CA GLU A 13 -76.22 30.54 -16.87
C GLU A 13 -74.85 30.14 -16.29
N ALA A 14 -73.88 31.06 -16.40
CA ALA A 14 -72.52 30.89 -15.92
C ALA A 14 -72.38 31.43 -14.49
N ILE A 15 -71.89 30.61 -13.56
CA ILE A 15 -71.61 31.00 -12.17
C ILE A 15 -70.10 31.22 -12.04
N SER A 16 -69.68 32.45 -11.75
CA SER A 16 -68.28 32.81 -11.43
C SER A 16 -68.08 32.78 -9.91
N PRO A 17 -66.97 32.24 -9.37
CA PRO A 17 -66.81 32.06 -7.94
C PRO A 17 -66.32 33.33 -7.25
N THR A 18 -66.94 33.70 -6.13
CA THR A 18 -66.46 34.72 -5.19
C THR A 18 -65.53 34.05 -4.15
N PRO A 19 -64.42 34.65 -3.68
CA PRO A 19 -63.55 34.00 -2.71
C PRO A 19 -64.12 34.15 -1.27
N GLU A 20 -64.56 33.04 -0.67
CA GLU A 20 -64.89 32.96 0.76
C GLU A 20 -63.63 33.13 1.64
N GLN A 21 -63.73 33.99 2.66
CA GLN A 21 -62.76 34.08 3.75
C GLN A 21 -62.87 32.82 4.63
N LEU A 22 -61.87 31.93 4.58
CA LEU A 22 -61.87 30.63 5.26
C LEU A 22 -61.62 30.76 6.77
N ALA A 23 -62.39 30.01 7.58
CA ALA A 23 -62.19 29.87 9.02
C ALA A 23 -60.87 29.13 9.34
N PRO A 24 -60.21 29.41 10.48
CA PRO A 24 -58.89 28.84 10.83
C PRO A 24 -58.86 27.30 10.91
N ASP A 25 -59.99 26.65 11.24
CA ASP A 25 -60.07 25.18 11.27
C ASP A 25 -60.03 24.56 9.85
N ASP A 26 -60.62 25.20 8.84
CA ASP A 26 -60.56 24.74 7.44
C ASP A 26 -59.14 24.86 6.86
N GLN A 27 -58.35 25.80 7.36
CA GLN A 27 -56.93 25.91 7.02
C GLN A 27 -56.12 24.72 7.56
N ALA A 28 -56.38 24.29 8.82
CA ALA A 28 -55.72 23.14 9.41
C ALA A 28 -56.09 21.82 8.71
N PHE A 29 -57.35 21.64 8.30
CA PHE A 29 -57.77 20.46 7.53
C PHE A 29 -57.15 20.44 6.12
N ARG A 30 -56.98 21.60 5.49
CA ARG A 30 -56.27 21.70 4.21
C ARG A 30 -54.79 21.35 4.35
N THR A 31 -54.10 21.84 5.38
CA THR A 31 -52.68 21.51 5.59
C THR A 31 -52.47 20.01 5.85
N THR A 32 -53.32 19.37 6.67
CA THR A 32 -53.23 17.92 6.91
C THR A 32 -53.55 17.10 5.65
N LYS A 33 -54.52 17.54 4.85
CA LYS A 33 -54.83 16.91 3.55
C LYS A 33 -53.64 17.02 2.59
N ASP A 34 -53.02 18.20 2.51
CA ASP A 34 -51.88 18.44 1.62
C ASP A 34 -50.65 17.63 2.08
N GLU A 35 -50.43 17.49 3.40
CA GLU A 35 -49.40 16.60 3.96
C GLU A 35 -49.63 15.13 3.61
N LEU A 36 -50.87 14.64 3.70
CA LEU A 36 -51.21 13.27 3.30
C LEU A 36 -50.99 13.04 1.80
N ILE A 37 -51.39 13.99 0.96
CA ILE A 37 -51.14 13.93 -0.49
C ILE A 37 -49.62 13.91 -0.78
N GLN A 38 -48.83 14.69 -0.04
CA GLN A 38 -47.38 14.69 -0.18
C GLN A 38 -46.76 13.36 0.25
N GLN A 39 -47.26 12.74 1.33
CA GLN A 39 -46.81 11.42 1.78
C GLN A 39 -47.18 10.32 0.79
N ILE A 40 -48.39 10.33 0.24
CA ILE A 40 -48.81 9.41 -0.82
C ILE A 40 -47.88 9.53 -2.03
N GLY A 41 -47.63 10.76 -2.50
CA GLY A 41 -46.69 10.99 -3.61
C GLY A 41 -45.23 10.61 -3.30
N LYS A 42 -44.84 10.53 -2.02
CA LYS A 42 -43.53 9.97 -1.62
C LYS A 42 -43.54 8.44 -1.73
N VAL A 43 -44.57 7.79 -1.22
CA VAL A 43 -44.73 6.34 -1.30
C VAL A 43 -44.79 5.87 -2.75
N ASP A 44 -45.53 6.57 -3.62
CA ASP A 44 -45.61 6.23 -5.06
C ASP A 44 -44.23 6.29 -5.74
N ARG A 45 -43.39 7.26 -5.37
CA ARG A 45 -42.01 7.36 -5.87
C ARG A 45 -41.11 6.24 -5.35
N GLU A 46 -41.33 5.78 -4.11
CA GLU A 46 -40.61 4.65 -3.55
C GLU A 46 -41.03 3.33 -4.21
N ILE A 47 -42.33 3.15 -4.48
CA ILE A 47 -42.87 2.02 -5.23
C ILE A 47 -42.24 1.97 -6.63
N ALA A 48 -42.27 3.08 -7.37
CA ALA A 48 -41.70 3.13 -8.72
C ALA A 48 -40.19 2.79 -8.74
N LYS A 49 -39.43 3.21 -7.72
CA LYS A 49 -38.00 2.85 -7.58
C LYS A 49 -37.81 1.37 -7.28
N ALA A 50 -38.62 0.80 -6.37
CA ALA A 50 -38.55 -0.61 -6.03
C ALA A 50 -38.93 -1.49 -7.24
N GLU A 51 -39.97 -1.13 -7.97
CA GLU A 51 -40.39 -1.83 -9.19
C GLU A 51 -39.31 -1.79 -10.28
N SER A 52 -38.67 -0.63 -10.49
CA SER A 52 -37.53 -0.50 -11.41
C SER A 52 -36.35 -1.41 -10.99
N GLN A 53 -36.03 -1.43 -9.70
CA GLN A 53 -34.96 -2.29 -9.18
C GLN A 53 -35.29 -3.78 -9.35
N ILE A 54 -36.55 -4.18 -9.11
CA ILE A 54 -37.01 -5.56 -9.34
C ILE A 54 -36.89 -5.92 -10.82
N ALA A 55 -37.25 -5.02 -11.74
CA ALA A 55 -37.14 -5.27 -13.17
C ALA A 55 -35.67 -5.48 -13.61
N ILE A 56 -34.75 -4.67 -13.09
CA ILE A 56 -33.31 -4.82 -13.34
C ILE A 56 -32.80 -6.16 -12.81
N LEU A 57 -33.18 -6.52 -11.58
CA LEU A 57 -32.75 -7.77 -10.96
C LEU A 57 -33.32 -9.00 -11.69
N LYS A 58 -34.57 -8.97 -12.13
CA LYS A 58 -35.17 -10.03 -12.95
C LYS A 58 -34.45 -10.18 -14.30
N LYS A 59 -34.10 -9.07 -14.95
CA LYS A 59 -33.33 -9.12 -16.20
C LYS A 59 -31.94 -9.74 -15.98
N LYS A 60 -31.26 -9.36 -14.90
CA LYS A 60 -29.96 -9.93 -14.53
C LYS A 60 -30.05 -11.41 -14.17
N GLN A 61 -31.11 -11.82 -13.48
CA GLN A 61 -31.37 -13.22 -13.18
C GLN A 61 -31.57 -14.02 -14.48
N ALA A 62 -32.38 -13.53 -15.41
CA ALA A 62 -32.59 -14.18 -16.70
C ALA A 62 -31.28 -14.30 -17.52
N GLU A 63 -30.44 -13.26 -17.52
CA GLU A 63 -29.12 -13.31 -18.17
C GLU A 63 -28.20 -14.36 -17.54
N LEU A 64 -28.16 -14.44 -16.20
CA LEU A 64 -27.37 -15.45 -15.48
C LEU A 64 -27.91 -16.87 -15.69
N GLU A 65 -29.23 -17.05 -15.75
CA GLU A 65 -29.87 -18.33 -16.05
C GLU A 65 -29.63 -18.74 -17.52
N GLU A 66 -29.60 -17.81 -18.47
CA GLU A 66 -29.24 -18.09 -19.86
C GLU A 66 -27.76 -18.50 -19.99
N ILE A 67 -26.86 -17.84 -19.25
CA ILE A 67 -25.43 -18.23 -19.18
C ILE A 67 -25.28 -19.62 -18.54
N ALA A 68 -26.05 -19.93 -17.50
CA ALA A 68 -26.01 -21.22 -16.83
C ALA A 68 -26.64 -22.36 -17.67
N ASN A 69 -27.68 -22.07 -18.46
CA ASN A 69 -28.36 -23.04 -19.32
C ASN A 69 -27.71 -23.22 -20.70
N LYS A 70 -26.79 -22.33 -21.10
CA LYS A 70 -25.93 -22.60 -22.25
C LYS A 70 -24.97 -23.73 -21.85
N PRO A 71 -24.95 -24.87 -22.58
CA PRO A 71 -23.95 -25.90 -22.33
C PRO A 71 -22.59 -25.23 -22.47
N ALA A 72 -21.69 -25.46 -21.50
CA ALA A 72 -20.37 -24.85 -21.46
C ALA A 72 -19.70 -25.00 -22.83
N VAL A 73 -19.81 -23.96 -23.65
CA VAL A 73 -19.03 -23.81 -24.86
C VAL A 73 -17.63 -23.80 -24.32
N LYS A 74 -16.89 -24.88 -24.64
CA LYS A 74 -15.48 -25.04 -24.39
C LYS A 74 -14.88 -23.65 -24.53
N SER A 75 -14.43 -23.08 -23.42
CA SER A 75 -13.59 -21.91 -23.46
C SER A 75 -12.43 -22.32 -24.36
N GLU A 76 -12.45 -21.85 -25.62
CA GLU A 76 -11.24 -21.76 -26.41
C GLU A 76 -10.24 -21.13 -25.46
N VAL A 77 -9.26 -21.95 -25.08
CA VAL A 77 -8.14 -21.51 -24.28
C VAL A 77 -7.62 -20.29 -25.04
N GLN A 78 -7.82 -19.12 -24.45
CA GLN A 78 -7.15 -17.92 -24.91
C GLN A 78 -5.68 -18.32 -25.01
N GLU A 79 -5.16 -18.42 -26.24
CA GLU A 79 -3.74 -18.61 -26.44
C GLU A 79 -3.08 -17.32 -25.91
N ASP A 80 -2.77 -17.34 -24.61
CA ASP A 80 -1.98 -16.31 -23.96
C ASP A 80 -0.75 -16.09 -24.82
N ALA A 81 -0.61 -14.86 -25.32
CA ALA A 81 0.42 -14.45 -26.26
C ALA A 81 1.79 -14.98 -25.81
N VAL A 82 2.24 -16.05 -26.46
CA VAL A 82 3.47 -16.74 -26.11
C VAL A 82 4.65 -15.79 -26.34
N PRO A 83 5.47 -15.50 -25.30
CA PRO A 83 6.67 -14.68 -25.46
C PRO A 83 7.61 -15.32 -26.50
N LYS A 84 8.11 -14.51 -27.45
CA LYS A 84 8.92 -14.98 -28.60
C LYS A 84 10.22 -15.71 -28.23
N HIS A 85 10.70 -15.56 -27.00
CA HIS A 85 11.91 -16.22 -26.52
C HIS A 85 11.57 -17.22 -25.41
N GLN A 86 11.24 -18.45 -25.80
CA GLN A 86 11.11 -19.57 -24.87
C GLN A 86 12.36 -20.44 -24.89
N SER A 87 12.90 -20.73 -23.70
CA SER A 87 13.93 -21.75 -23.49
C SER A 87 13.42 -23.14 -23.90
N LEU A 88 14.32 -24.06 -24.27
CA LEU A 88 13.96 -25.43 -24.64
C LEU A 88 13.04 -26.12 -23.60
N PRO A 89 13.31 -26.02 -22.28
CA PRO A 89 12.40 -26.55 -21.27
C PRO A 89 11.01 -25.90 -21.29
N GLN A 90 10.90 -24.58 -21.49
CA GLN A 90 9.60 -23.90 -21.56
C GLN A 90 8.75 -24.39 -22.74
N LYS A 91 9.38 -24.64 -23.90
CA LYS A 91 8.71 -25.21 -25.07
C LYS A 91 8.19 -26.62 -24.78
N ILE A 92 9.04 -27.47 -24.18
CA ILE A 92 8.66 -28.84 -23.79
C ILE A 92 7.48 -28.82 -22.81
N TYR A 93 7.49 -27.93 -21.82
CA TYR A 93 6.36 -27.80 -20.88
C TYR A 93 5.08 -27.29 -21.56
N ALA A 94 5.19 -26.34 -22.48
CA ALA A 94 4.03 -25.85 -23.24
C ALA A 94 3.42 -26.96 -24.11
N ASP A 95 4.25 -27.71 -24.84
CA ASP A 95 3.82 -28.82 -25.68
C ASP A 95 3.20 -29.96 -24.85
N ASN A 96 3.81 -30.29 -23.71
CA ASN A 96 3.26 -31.30 -22.79
C ASN A 96 1.91 -30.89 -22.23
N ARG A 97 1.70 -29.61 -21.89
CA ARG A 97 0.39 -29.11 -21.44
C ARG A 97 -0.66 -29.22 -22.54
N LYS A 98 -0.34 -28.80 -23.77
CA LYS A 98 -1.25 -28.90 -24.92
C LYS A 98 -1.60 -30.35 -25.25
N LYS A 99 -0.60 -31.24 -25.22
CA LYS A 99 -0.79 -32.68 -25.44
C LYS A 99 -1.64 -33.34 -24.36
N ALA A 100 -1.42 -33.00 -23.09
CA ALA A 100 -2.23 -33.48 -21.98
C ALA A 100 -3.68 -33.00 -22.10
N GLN A 101 -3.90 -31.70 -22.33
CA GLN A 101 -5.24 -31.13 -22.55
C GLN A 101 -6.00 -31.83 -23.68
N ASN A 102 -5.34 -32.07 -24.82
CA ASN A 102 -5.95 -32.77 -25.95
C ASN A 102 -6.31 -34.23 -25.62
N ALA A 103 -5.45 -34.95 -24.90
CA ALA A 103 -5.74 -36.31 -24.45
C ALA A 103 -6.91 -36.36 -23.46
N HIS A 104 -7.00 -35.40 -22.55
CA HIS A 104 -8.10 -35.29 -21.59
C HIS A 104 -9.42 -34.92 -22.28
N ALA A 105 -9.39 -33.98 -23.25
CA ALA A 105 -10.56 -33.59 -24.02
C ALA A 105 -11.20 -34.75 -24.81
N GLN A 106 -10.42 -35.80 -25.14
CA GLN A 106 -10.93 -37.02 -25.75
C GLN A 106 -11.68 -37.92 -24.76
N LEU A 107 -11.35 -37.85 -23.47
CA LEU A 107 -11.95 -38.65 -22.40
C LEU A 107 -13.12 -37.95 -21.70
N ASP A 108 -13.23 -36.62 -21.82
CA ASP A 108 -14.33 -35.82 -21.26
C ASP A 108 -15.75 -36.35 -21.57
N PRO A 109 -16.06 -36.89 -22.77
CA PRO A 109 -17.39 -37.45 -23.06
C PRO A 109 -17.63 -38.85 -22.48
N LEU A 110 -16.58 -39.52 -21.99
CA LEU A 110 -16.60 -40.96 -21.66
C LEU A 110 -16.76 -41.24 -20.16
N GLY A 111 -16.93 -40.22 -19.31
CA GLY A 111 -17.10 -40.43 -17.88
C GLY A 111 -17.42 -39.16 -17.08
N PRO A 112 -17.66 -39.31 -15.76
CA PRO A 112 -17.81 -38.17 -14.87
C PRO A 112 -16.52 -37.33 -14.86
N LYS A 113 -16.66 -36.02 -14.66
CA LYS A 113 -15.55 -35.07 -14.66
C LYS A 113 -14.50 -35.50 -13.63
N VAL A 114 -13.35 -35.93 -14.12
CA VAL A 114 -12.20 -36.29 -13.27
C VAL A 114 -11.44 -35.01 -12.94
N GLU A 115 -11.36 -34.67 -11.66
CA GLU A 115 -10.43 -33.63 -11.21
C GLU A 115 -9.02 -34.21 -11.20
N TRP A 116 -8.17 -33.70 -12.10
CA TRP A 116 -6.78 -34.15 -12.20
C TRP A 116 -5.99 -33.68 -10.99
N PRO A 117 -5.08 -34.52 -10.43
CA PRO A 117 -4.14 -34.07 -9.42
C PRO A 117 -3.37 -32.87 -9.96
N LEU A 118 -3.62 -31.69 -9.37
CA LEU A 118 -2.84 -30.51 -9.68
C LEU A 118 -1.41 -30.81 -9.24
N TYR A 119 -0.46 -30.78 -10.17
CA TYR A 119 0.94 -30.84 -9.81
C TYR A 119 1.28 -29.53 -9.09
N ASN A 120 1.09 -29.53 -7.77
CA ASN A 120 1.41 -28.37 -6.96
C ASN A 120 2.92 -28.13 -7.03
N GLN A 121 3.31 -27.01 -7.62
CA GLN A 121 4.67 -26.53 -7.49
C GLN A 121 4.92 -26.16 -6.02
N PRO A 122 6.15 -26.26 -5.51
CA PRO A 122 6.47 -25.83 -4.15
C PRO A 122 6.04 -24.37 -3.84
N SER A 123 5.91 -23.53 -4.89
CA SER A 123 5.40 -22.16 -4.82
C SER A 123 3.89 -22.05 -4.57
N ASP A 124 3.12 -23.08 -4.89
CA ASP A 124 1.65 -23.06 -4.79
C ASP A 124 1.19 -23.36 -3.34
N ALA A 125 2.12 -23.75 -2.48
CA ALA A 125 1.84 -23.96 -1.06
C ALA A 125 1.50 -22.61 -0.39
N PRO A 126 0.40 -22.51 0.38
CA PRO A 126 0.04 -21.28 1.09
C PRO A 126 1.15 -20.82 2.06
N VAL A 127 1.92 -21.76 2.60
CA VAL A 127 3.09 -21.50 3.45
C VAL A 127 4.19 -20.73 2.70
N TYR A 128 4.38 -20.97 1.41
CA TYR A 128 5.36 -20.24 0.59
C TYR A 128 5.01 -18.75 0.53
N HIS A 129 3.74 -18.43 0.23
CA HIS A 129 3.27 -17.05 0.18
C HIS A 129 3.32 -16.36 1.55
N GLU A 130 2.97 -17.08 2.62
CA GLU A 130 3.06 -16.58 3.99
C GLU A 130 4.51 -16.25 4.38
N ASN A 131 5.45 -17.16 4.11
CA ASN A 131 6.87 -16.94 4.37
C ASN A 131 7.41 -15.75 3.56
N LYS A 132 6.99 -15.59 2.31
CA LYS A 132 7.37 -14.44 1.48
C LYS A 132 6.88 -13.13 2.11
N ARG A 133 5.62 -13.08 2.57
CA ARG A 133 5.06 -11.90 3.26
C ARG A 133 5.82 -11.60 4.56
N ARG A 134 6.05 -12.61 5.40
CA ARG A 134 6.80 -12.48 6.65
C ARG A 134 8.22 -12.00 6.42
N HIS A 135 8.93 -12.55 5.44
CA HIS A 135 10.28 -12.16 5.09
C HIS A 135 10.33 -10.69 4.65
N VAL A 136 9.39 -10.23 3.81
CA VAL A 136 9.34 -8.82 3.38
C VAL A 136 9.17 -7.88 4.59
N ALA A 137 8.26 -8.21 5.50
CA ALA A 137 8.04 -7.41 6.71
C ALA A 137 9.24 -7.44 7.67
N PHE A 138 9.84 -8.61 7.88
CA PHE A 138 10.97 -8.81 8.78
C PHE A 138 12.27 -8.20 8.26
N LYS A 139 12.54 -8.30 6.95
CA LYS A 139 13.77 -7.81 6.31
C LYS A 139 13.98 -6.33 6.59
N ARG A 140 12.92 -5.51 6.51
CA ARG A 140 13.02 -4.07 6.81
C ARG A 140 13.47 -3.83 8.25
N ARG A 141 12.82 -4.48 9.21
CA ARG A 141 13.16 -4.37 10.64
C ARG A 141 14.59 -4.85 10.93
N LEU A 142 15.04 -5.90 10.26
CA LEU A 142 16.40 -6.42 10.41
C LEU A 142 17.45 -5.43 9.89
N ILE A 143 17.20 -4.81 8.73
CA ILE A 143 18.08 -3.78 8.16
C ILE A 143 18.17 -2.57 9.08
N GLU A 144 17.03 -2.08 9.59
CA GLU A 144 16.99 -0.96 10.54
C GLU A 144 17.76 -1.28 11.83
N TYR A 145 17.62 -2.52 12.34
CA TYR A 145 18.38 -2.97 13.50
C TYR A 145 19.90 -2.91 13.26
N PHE A 146 20.38 -3.40 12.12
CA PHE A 146 21.81 -3.37 11.80
C PHE A 146 22.33 -1.95 11.58
N LYS A 147 21.55 -1.07 10.94
CA LYS A 147 21.89 0.36 10.80
C LYS A 147 22.06 1.02 12.16
N ARG A 148 21.06 0.89 13.04
CA ARG A 148 21.14 1.41 14.40
C ARG A 148 22.34 0.85 15.16
N LYS A 149 22.60 -0.47 15.04
CA LYS A 149 23.73 -1.11 15.72
C LYS A 149 25.08 -0.60 15.22
N HIS A 150 25.18 -0.32 13.93
CA HIS A 150 26.37 0.26 13.32
C HIS A 150 26.57 1.70 13.80
N GLU A 151 25.52 2.53 13.77
CA GLU A 151 25.55 3.91 14.28
C GLU A 151 25.96 3.98 15.76
N GLU A 152 25.40 3.13 16.62
CA GLU A 152 25.79 3.04 18.04
C GLU A 152 27.28 2.68 18.21
N LYS A 153 27.80 1.78 17.36
CA LYS A 153 29.22 1.40 17.38
C LYS A 153 30.11 2.56 16.93
N GLU A 154 29.74 3.24 15.83
CA GLU A 154 30.49 4.38 15.33
C GLU A 154 30.48 5.54 16.33
N GLN A 155 29.32 5.86 16.93
CA GLN A 155 29.23 6.86 18.00
C GLN A 155 30.15 6.53 19.18
N ARG A 156 30.17 5.26 19.62
CA ARG A 156 31.08 4.82 20.69
C ARG A 156 32.54 4.94 20.28
N ASN A 157 32.89 4.55 19.05
CA ASN A 157 34.25 4.64 18.54
C ASN A 157 34.72 6.09 18.44
N THR A 158 33.89 6.99 17.90
CA THR A 158 34.14 8.42 17.83
C THR A 158 34.34 8.99 19.24
N TYR A 159 33.44 8.70 20.17
CA TYR A 159 33.56 9.15 21.56
C TYR A 159 34.89 8.71 22.20
N LEU A 160 35.29 7.45 22.03
CA LEU A 160 36.55 6.95 22.56
C LEU A 160 37.75 7.64 21.90
N THR A 161 37.70 7.84 20.58
CA THR A 161 38.78 8.48 19.81
C THR A 161 38.96 9.94 20.19
N ASP A 162 37.85 10.68 20.33
CA ASP A 162 37.85 12.07 20.76
C ASP A 162 38.35 12.22 22.20
N THR A 163 37.90 11.32 23.09
CA THR A 163 38.32 11.32 24.50
C THR A 163 39.81 11.03 24.60
N TYR A 164 40.30 10.01 23.90
CA TYR A 164 41.72 9.69 23.86
C TYR A 164 42.55 10.85 23.30
N SER A 165 42.10 11.47 22.20
CA SER A 165 42.78 12.62 21.60
C SER A 165 42.87 13.79 22.58
N LYS A 166 41.79 14.09 23.33
CA LYS A 166 41.80 15.14 24.37
C LYS A 166 42.78 14.81 25.49
N MET A 167 42.71 13.59 26.04
CA MET A 167 43.62 13.14 27.11
C MET A 167 45.08 13.16 26.66
N MET A 168 45.36 12.73 25.42
CA MET A 168 46.69 12.75 24.83
C MET A 168 47.22 14.19 24.71
N GLN A 169 46.41 15.13 24.23
CA GLN A 169 46.80 16.54 24.19
C GLN A 169 47.06 17.12 25.59
N GLU A 170 46.23 16.79 26.59
CA GLU A 170 46.48 17.20 27.97
C GLU A 170 47.77 16.63 28.53
N TRP A 171 48.06 15.37 28.23
CA TRP A 171 49.32 14.72 28.63
C TRP A 171 50.53 15.39 27.97
N LEU A 172 50.49 15.63 26.66
CA LEU A 172 51.54 16.35 25.93
C LEU A 172 51.78 17.74 26.54
N ARG A 173 50.72 18.51 26.80
CA ARG A 173 50.86 19.82 27.48
C ARG A 173 51.51 19.72 28.86
N LYS A 174 51.22 18.66 29.62
CA LYS A 174 51.87 18.41 30.92
C LYS A 174 53.34 18.05 30.76
N VAL A 175 53.68 17.21 29.78
CA VAL A 175 55.07 16.86 29.44
C VAL A 175 55.84 18.11 29.05
N ASP A 176 55.33 18.89 28.09
CA ASP A 176 55.94 20.15 27.64
C ASP A 176 56.13 21.14 28.80
N LYS A 177 55.17 21.22 29.73
CA LYS A 177 55.28 22.07 30.92
C LYS A 177 56.39 21.60 31.87
N ILE A 178 56.55 20.29 32.05
CA ILE A 178 57.59 19.71 32.91
C ILE A 178 58.97 19.87 32.26
N GLU A 179 59.10 19.58 30.96
CA GLU A 179 60.34 19.71 30.19
C GLU A 179 60.73 21.17 29.95
N GLY A 180 59.74 22.03 29.74
CA GLY A 180 59.90 23.48 29.61
C GLY A 180 60.25 24.19 30.91
N SER A 181 60.11 23.53 32.06
CA SER A 181 60.31 24.14 33.37
C SER A 181 61.72 24.70 33.52
N THR A 182 61.83 26.00 33.83
CA THR A 182 63.11 26.68 34.08
C THR A 182 63.95 25.96 35.13
N LYS A 183 63.33 25.40 36.18
CA LYS A 183 64.02 24.63 37.22
C LYS A 183 64.65 23.35 36.66
N ARG A 184 63.92 22.62 35.80
CA ARG A 184 64.43 21.41 35.15
C ARG A 184 65.54 21.76 34.15
N LYS A 185 65.31 22.74 33.27
CA LYS A 185 66.30 23.22 32.30
C LYS A 185 67.58 23.70 32.97
N ALA A 186 67.49 24.45 34.07
CA ALA A 186 68.66 24.89 34.84
C ALA A 186 69.40 23.71 35.48
N LYS A 187 68.68 22.70 36.01
CA LYS A 187 69.31 21.48 36.54
C LYS A 187 70.01 20.69 35.43
N GLU A 188 69.37 20.52 34.28
CA GLU A 188 69.95 19.84 33.12
C GLU A 188 71.16 20.59 32.56
N ALA A 189 71.12 21.93 32.50
CA ALA A 189 72.27 22.76 32.11
C ALA A 189 73.43 22.60 33.10
N LYS A 190 73.18 22.67 34.40
CA LYS A 190 74.21 22.43 35.43
C LYS A 190 74.78 21.02 35.37
N ASN A 191 73.94 20.00 35.20
CA ASN A 191 74.41 18.62 35.02
C ASN A 191 75.26 18.50 33.75
N ARG A 192 74.84 19.12 32.64
CA ARG A 192 75.60 19.13 31.39
C ARG A 192 76.97 19.78 31.58
N GLU A 193 77.03 20.99 32.15
CA GLU A 193 78.29 21.69 32.46
C GLU A 193 79.20 20.86 33.38
N PHE A 194 78.63 20.18 34.38
CA PHE A 194 79.37 19.27 35.24
C PHE A 194 79.98 18.11 34.46
N PHE A 195 79.21 17.44 33.60
CA PHE A 195 79.73 16.34 32.77
C PHE A 195 80.78 16.83 31.77
N GLU A 196 80.59 17.98 31.13
CA GLU A 196 81.59 18.57 30.22
C GLU A 196 82.89 18.94 30.94
N LYS A 197 82.83 19.33 32.22
CA LYS A 197 84.02 19.61 33.03
C LYS A 197 84.76 18.33 33.43
N VAL A 198 84.04 17.26 33.76
CA VAL A 198 84.62 15.97 34.15
C VAL A 198 85.12 15.18 32.94
N PHE A 199 84.47 15.33 31.79
CA PHE A 199 84.77 14.63 30.54
C PHE A 199 84.94 15.63 29.38
N PRO A 200 86.16 16.17 29.18
CA PRO A 200 86.43 17.16 28.14
C PRO A 200 86.10 16.68 26.71
N GLU A 201 86.22 15.38 26.43
CA GLU A 201 85.81 14.76 25.16
C GLU A 201 84.36 15.05 24.78
N LEU A 202 83.44 15.10 25.75
CA LEU A 202 82.01 15.37 25.52
C LEU A 202 81.78 16.81 25.02
N ARG A 203 82.55 17.76 25.55
CA ARG A 203 82.50 19.16 25.12
C ARG A 203 83.01 19.30 23.68
N LYS A 204 84.16 18.68 23.39
CA LYS A 204 84.77 18.70 22.05
C LYS A 204 83.85 18.11 20.99
N GLN A 205 83.19 16.98 21.27
CA GLN A 205 82.21 16.36 20.37
C GLN A 205 80.99 17.25 20.09
N ARG A 206 80.56 18.08 21.04
CA ARG A 206 79.47 19.04 20.82
C ARG A 206 79.93 20.19 19.91
N GLU A 207 81.08 20.79 20.22
CA GLU A 207 81.65 21.91 19.44
C GLU A 207 81.94 21.50 17.99
N ASP A 208 82.40 20.25 17.76
CA ASP A 208 82.64 19.69 16.42
C ASP A 208 81.35 19.34 15.66
N LYS A 209 80.22 19.12 16.36
CA LYS A 209 78.91 18.81 15.75
C LYS A 209 78.03 20.05 15.51
N GLU A 210 78.27 21.11 16.27
CA GLU A 210 77.62 22.42 16.10
C GLU A 210 78.36 23.34 15.10
N ARG A 211 79.58 23.00 14.69
CA ARG A 211 80.31 23.59 13.56
C ARG A 211 79.97 22.93 12.24
#